data_AF-A0A239DKW9-F1
#
_entry.id   AF-A0A239DKW9-F1
#
_cell.length_a   1.000
_cell.length_b   1.000
_cell.length_c   1.000
_cell.angle_alpha   90.00
_cell.angle_beta   90.00
_cell.angle_gamma   90.00
#
_symmetry.space_group_name_H-M   'P 1'
#
loop_
_entity.id
_entity.type
_entity.pdbx_description
1 polymer ?
#
loop_
_entity_poly.entity_id
_entity_poly.type
_entity_poly.pdbx_seq_one_letter_code
_entity_poly.pdbx_strand_id
1 'polypeptide(L)'
;MTDDMTGDEWTAEPVFRVRLEAESPSALRAFLDEVQPDVGCRPVASRSASGFVMDVYLPESRLESARSSRAAPRVSMTVLENATEVGRERQADVGEGNRFAARSEVPRGLGRKE
;
A
#
# COMPACT_ATOMS: atom_id res chain seq x y z
N MET A 1 39.08 -1.41 17.20
CA MET A 1 38.27 -1.90 16.06
C MET A 1 36.85 -1.97 16.57
N THR A 2 36.22 -0.81 16.65
CA THR A 2 34.85 -0.61 17.11
C THR A 2 33.97 -0.70 15.88
N ASP A 3 33.14 -1.73 15.80
CA ASP A 3 32.06 -1.80 14.82
C ASP A 3 31.10 -0.64 15.08
N ASP A 4 31.17 0.32 14.18
CA ASP A 4 30.28 1.48 14.10
C ASP A 4 28.95 0.98 13.52
N MET A 5 28.05 0.57 14.41
CA MET A 5 26.65 0.26 14.09
C MET A 5 25.86 1.57 13.96
N THR A 6 26.25 2.46 13.05
CA THR A 6 25.42 3.59 12.63
C THR A 6 24.32 3.05 11.73
N GLY A 7 23.09 3.16 12.22
CA GLY A 7 21.89 2.55 11.68
C GLY A 7 21.77 2.62 10.17
N ASP A 8 21.56 1.44 9.57
CA ASP A 8 20.88 1.33 8.29
C ASP A 8 19.59 2.15 8.40
N GLU A 9 19.59 3.33 7.79
CA GLU A 9 18.35 3.93 7.32
C GLU A 9 17.76 2.91 6.34
N TRP A 10 16.86 2.07 6.84
CA TRP A 10 15.98 1.27 6.01
C TRP A 10 15.08 2.25 5.25
N THR A 11 15.60 2.90 4.21
CA THR A 11 14.79 3.66 3.26
C THR A 11 14.01 2.63 2.47
N ALA A 12 12.91 2.17 3.05
CA ALA A 12 11.95 1.31 2.37
C ALA A 12 11.58 2.00 1.05
N GLU A 13 11.67 1.23 -0.04
CA GLU A 13 11.38 1.69 -1.38
C GLU A 13 9.99 2.39 -1.43
N PRO A 14 9.86 3.53 -2.13
CA PRO A 14 8.57 4.18 -2.28
C PRO A 14 7.53 3.24 -2.89
N VAL A 15 6.34 3.20 -2.27
CA VAL A 15 5.20 2.43 -2.74
C VAL A 15 4.16 3.39 -3.28
N PHE A 16 3.66 3.10 -4.47
CA PHE A 16 2.67 3.91 -5.17
C PHE A 16 1.31 3.23 -5.17
N ARG A 17 0.26 4.00 -4.90
CA ARG A 17 -1.12 3.56 -5.16
C ARG A 17 -1.42 3.78 -6.64
N VAL A 18 -1.81 2.71 -7.32
CA VAL A 18 -2.09 2.70 -8.76
C VAL A 18 -3.53 2.26 -8.97
N ARG A 19 -4.30 3.05 -9.72
CA ARG A 19 -5.61 2.65 -10.22
C ARG A 19 -5.45 1.82 -11.48
N LEU A 20 -6.03 0.63 -11.45
CA LEU A 20 -6.24 -0.22 -12.60
C LEU A 20 -7.65 -0.03 -13.12
N GLU A 21 -7.80 0.04 -14.43
CA GLU A 21 -9.10 0.02 -15.09
C GLU A 21 -9.09 -0.97 -16.27
N ALA A 22 -10.12 -1.80 -16.38
CA ALA A 22 -10.27 -2.74 -17.48
C ALA A 22 -11.74 -2.97 -17.82
N GLU A 23 -12.02 -3.33 -19.07
CA GLU A 23 -13.37 -3.62 -19.55
C GLU A 23 -14.00 -4.87 -18.89
N SER A 24 -13.17 -5.77 -18.34
CA SER A 24 -13.63 -7.02 -17.75
C SER A 24 -12.89 -7.41 -16.47
N PRO A 25 -13.55 -8.14 -15.54
CA PRO A 25 -12.88 -8.63 -14.33
C PRO A 25 -11.80 -9.68 -14.63
N SER A 26 -11.92 -10.41 -15.74
CA SER A 26 -10.92 -11.38 -16.17
C SER A 26 -9.62 -10.71 -16.61
N ALA A 27 -9.68 -9.53 -17.23
CA ALA A 27 -8.50 -8.74 -17.56
C ALA A 27 -7.75 -8.28 -16.28
N LEU A 28 -8.49 -7.79 -15.28
CA LEU A 28 -7.90 -7.45 -13.98
C LEU A 28 -7.25 -8.67 -13.33
N ARG A 29 -7.94 -9.82 -13.29
CA ARG A 29 -7.37 -11.06 -12.72
C ARG A 29 -6.10 -11.50 -13.43
N ALA A 30 -6.08 -11.49 -14.76
CA ALA A 30 -4.88 -11.85 -15.52
C ALA A 30 -3.69 -10.94 -15.20
N PHE A 31 -3.94 -9.64 -15.03
CA PHE A 31 -2.90 -8.70 -14.60
C PHE A 31 -2.43 -8.97 -13.16
N LEU A 32 -3.34 -9.24 -12.23
CA LEU A 32 -2.99 -9.58 -10.85
C LEU A 32 -2.16 -10.87 -10.76
N ASP A 33 -2.52 -11.89 -11.53
CA ASP A 33 -1.80 -13.17 -11.54
C ASP A 33 -0.38 -13.04 -12.09
N GLU A 34 -0.18 -12.19 -13.11
CA GLU A 34 1.13 -11.97 -13.74
C GLU A 34 2.02 -11.00 -12.94
N VAL A 35 1.47 -9.85 -12.54
CA VAL A 35 2.24 -8.78 -11.90
C VAL A 35 2.37 -9.00 -10.39
N GLN A 36 1.40 -9.67 -9.77
CA GLN A 36 1.31 -9.88 -8.32
C GLN A 36 1.55 -8.58 -7.52
N PRO A 37 0.77 -7.52 -7.77
CA PRO A 37 0.82 -6.32 -6.95
C PRO A 37 0.21 -6.59 -5.56
N ASP A 38 0.53 -5.74 -4.58
CA ASP A 38 -0.21 -5.75 -3.32
C ASP A 38 -1.59 -5.13 -3.55
N VAL A 39 -2.62 -5.79 -3.07
CA VAL A 39 -4.04 -5.46 -3.27
C VAL A 39 -4.72 -4.99 -1.98
N GLY A 40 -3.94 -4.88 -0.90
CA GLY A 40 -4.40 -4.54 0.44
C GLY A 40 -5.28 -5.62 1.07
N CYS A 41 -5.89 -5.25 2.20
CA CYS A 41 -6.84 -6.12 2.90
C CYS A 41 -8.21 -6.08 2.20
N ARG A 42 -8.55 -7.17 1.51
CA ARG A 42 -9.84 -7.42 0.82
C ARG A 42 -10.07 -6.53 -0.42
N PRO A 43 -9.30 -6.74 -1.49
CA PRO A 43 -9.56 -6.05 -2.74
C PRO A 43 -10.93 -6.40 -3.31
N VAL A 44 -11.68 -5.36 -3.67
CA VAL A 44 -12.94 -5.49 -4.40
C VAL A 44 -12.86 -4.58 -5.62
N ALA A 45 -12.97 -5.18 -6.80
CA ALA A 45 -13.15 -4.40 -8.03
C ALA A 45 -14.55 -3.78 -8.02
N SER A 46 -14.63 -2.47 -8.28
CA SER A 46 -15.89 -1.75 -8.42
C SER A 46 -16.18 -1.48 -9.89
N ARG A 47 -17.46 -1.24 -10.22
CA ARG A 47 -17.89 -0.96 -11.59
C ARG A 47 -17.70 0.53 -11.89
N SER A 48 -17.08 0.87 -13.02
CA SER A 48 -17.02 2.22 -13.59
C SER A 48 -17.94 2.34 -14.81
N ALA A 49 -18.06 3.55 -15.38
CA ALA A 49 -18.81 3.76 -16.62
C ALA A 49 -18.24 2.95 -17.80
N SER A 50 -16.93 2.75 -17.81
CA SER A 50 -16.14 2.09 -18.86
C SER A 50 -15.77 0.63 -18.55
N GLY A 51 -16.04 0.12 -17.34
CA GLY A 51 -15.70 -1.25 -16.99
C GLY A 51 -15.59 -1.48 -15.49
N PHE A 52 -14.42 -1.94 -15.07
CA PHE A 52 -14.08 -2.30 -13.69
C PHE A 52 -12.81 -1.57 -13.26
N VAL A 53 -12.82 -1.06 -12.04
CA VAL A 53 -11.68 -0.35 -11.46
C VAL A 53 -11.26 -0.97 -10.13
N MET A 54 -9.98 -0.91 -9.85
CA MET A 54 -9.38 -1.40 -8.61
C MET A 54 -8.10 -0.63 -8.30
N ASP A 55 -7.84 -0.37 -7.04
CA ASP A 55 -6.58 0.23 -6.62
C ASP A 55 -5.64 -0.87 -6.11
N VAL A 56 -4.38 -0.81 -6.53
CA VAL A 56 -3.30 -1.71 -6.12
C VAL A 56 -2.08 -0.90 -5.69
N TYR A 57 -1.12 -1.57 -5.07
CA TYR A 57 0.10 -0.98 -4.56
C TYR A 57 1.31 -1.67 -5.17
N LEU A 58 2.24 -0.87 -5.68
CA LEU A 58 3.47 -1.35 -6.29
C LEU A 58 4.65 -0.51 -5.80
N PRO A 59 5.79 -1.14 -5.49
CA PRO A 59 7.04 -0.41 -5.32
C PRO A 59 7.45 0.26 -6.65
N GLU A 60 8.16 1.38 -6.54
CA GLU A 60 8.58 2.20 -7.69
C GLU A 60 9.28 1.38 -8.79
N SER A 61 10.23 0.53 -8.42
CA SER A 61 10.99 -0.34 -9.33
C SER A 61 10.13 -1.27 -10.16
N ARG A 62 8.92 -1.61 -9.69
CA ARG A 62 8.01 -2.53 -10.39
C ARG A 62 7.02 -1.83 -11.30
N LEU A 63 6.89 -0.51 -11.26
CA LEU A 63 5.93 0.23 -12.09
C LEU A 63 6.16 0.00 -13.58
N GLU A 64 7.40 0.09 -14.04
CA GLU A 64 7.73 -0.06 -15.46
C GLU A 64 7.58 -1.51 -15.94
N SER A 65 7.97 -2.47 -15.08
CA SER A 65 7.76 -3.89 -15.33
C SER A 65 6.27 -4.24 -15.44
N ALA A 66 5.43 -3.62 -14.59
CA ALA A 66 3.98 -3.81 -14.64
C ALA A 66 3.37 -3.24 -15.93
N ARG A 67 3.82 -2.06 -16.38
CA ARG A 67 3.41 -1.44 -17.67
C ARG A 67 3.83 -2.26 -18.89
N SER A 68 4.92 -3.01 -18.77
CA SER A 68 5.47 -3.84 -19.85
C SER A 68 5.01 -5.31 -19.78
N SER A 69 4.14 -5.66 -18.83
CA SER A 69 3.63 -7.03 -18.67
C SER A 69 2.75 -7.46 -19.84
N ARG A 70 2.57 -8.78 -20.06
CA ARG A 70 1.74 -9.28 -21.16
C ARG A 70 0.26 -8.92 -20.99
N ALA A 71 -0.21 -8.79 -19.75
CA ALA A 71 -1.56 -8.36 -19.43
C ALA A 71 -1.76 -6.84 -19.54
N ALA A 72 -0.69 -6.03 -19.57
CA ALA A 72 -0.78 -4.56 -19.56
C ALA A 72 -1.64 -3.96 -20.69
N PRO A 73 -1.64 -4.46 -21.94
CA PRO A 73 -2.50 -3.90 -22.99
C PRO A 73 -4.01 -3.99 -22.72
N ARG A 74 -4.43 -4.81 -21.74
CA ARG A 74 -5.83 -5.00 -21.36
C ARG A 74 -6.24 -4.20 -20.11
N VAL A 75 -5.31 -3.45 -19.52
CA VAL A 75 -5.51 -2.71 -18.27
C VAL A 75 -4.89 -1.32 -18.40
N SER A 76 -5.70 -0.29 -18.19
CA SER A 76 -5.18 1.07 -18.01
C SER A 76 -4.63 1.23 -16.60
N MET A 77 -3.41 1.74 -16.48
CA MET A 77 -2.74 2.00 -15.22
C MET A 77 -2.58 3.50 -15.00
N THR A 78 -3.10 4.02 -13.89
CA THR A 78 -2.94 5.42 -13.48
C THR A 78 -2.33 5.48 -12.10
N VAL A 79 -1.14 6.07 -11.96
CA VAL A 79 -0.54 6.33 -10.64
C VAL A 79 -1.34 7.44 -9.96
N LEU A 80 -1.87 7.16 -8.77
CA LEU A 80 -2.69 8.12 -8.02
C LEU A 80 -1.86 8.93 -7.03
N GLU A 81 -0.98 8.28 -6.27
CA GLU A 81 -0.17 8.92 -5.22
C GLU A 81 1.04 8.07 -4.83
N ASN A 82 2.06 8.71 -4.26
CA ASN A 82 3.12 8.05 -3.48
C ASN A 82 2.56 7.77 -2.08
N ALA A 83 2.17 6.51 -1.84
CA ALA A 83 1.56 6.11 -0.58
C ALA A 83 2.57 6.17 0.59
N THR A 84 3.86 6.03 0.32
CA THR A 84 4.92 6.18 1.33
C THR A 84 4.99 7.62 1.84
N GLU A 85 4.99 8.61 0.94
CA GLU A 85 5.02 10.03 1.31
C GLU A 85 3.76 10.44 2.05
N VAL A 86 2.58 10.13 1.49
CA VAL A 86 1.29 10.40 2.13
C VAL A 86 1.20 9.73 3.51
N GLY A 87 1.74 8.52 3.66
CA GLY A 87 1.82 7.82 4.93
C GLY A 87 2.69 8.58 5.95
N ARG A 88 3.86 9.06 5.55
CA ARG A 88 4.76 9.85 6.41
C ARG A 88 4.13 11.17 6.83
N GLU A 89 3.51 11.89 5.90
CA GLU A 89 2.78 13.13 6.18
C GLU A 89 1.68 12.89 7.24
N ARG A 90 0.86 11.85 7.04
CA ARG A 90 -0.20 11.50 8.00
C ARG A 90 0.32 11.04 9.36
N GLN A 91 1.49 10.40 9.41
CA GLN A 91 2.11 10.04 10.69
C GLN A 91 2.67 11.25 11.41
N ALA A 92 3.12 12.29 10.69
CA ALA A 92 3.54 13.55 11.31
C ALA A 92 2.39 14.28 12.02
N ASP A 93 1.15 14.08 11.57
CA ASP A 93 -0.04 14.61 12.25
C ASP A 93 -0.38 13.87 13.57
N VAL A 94 0.20 12.67 13.80
CA VAL A 94 -0.01 11.92 15.03
C VAL A 94 0.93 12.48 16.09
N GLY A 95 0.35 13.16 17.09
CA GLY A 95 1.14 13.68 18.21
C GLY A 95 1.97 12.60 18.89
N GLU A 96 3.22 12.91 19.21
CA GLU A 96 4.19 12.00 19.86
C GLU A 96 3.79 11.58 21.30
N GLY A 97 2.71 12.16 21.81
CA GLY A 97 2.24 11.95 23.17
C GLY A 97 1.60 10.58 23.39
N ASN A 98 2.14 9.83 24.35
CA ASN A 98 1.42 8.69 24.91
C ASN A 98 0.25 9.20 25.77
N ARG A 99 -0.98 9.08 25.27
CA ARG A 99 -2.21 9.49 25.98
C ARG A 99 -2.40 8.85 27.37
N PHE A 100 -1.64 7.81 27.70
CA PHE A 100 -1.65 7.12 28.99
C PHE A 100 -0.51 7.55 29.92
N ALA A 101 0.49 8.31 29.44
CA ALA A 101 1.62 8.74 30.25
C ALA A 101 1.18 9.61 31.45
N ALA A 102 0.16 10.44 31.27
CA ALA A 102 -0.37 11.30 32.34
C ALA A 102 -1.07 10.54 33.47
N ARG A 103 -1.49 9.28 33.26
CA ARG A 103 -2.21 8.51 34.28
C ARG A 103 -1.30 7.65 35.14
N SER A 104 -0.01 7.48 34.80
CA SER A 104 0.92 6.56 35.49
C SER A 104 0.35 5.16 35.78
N GLU A 105 -0.76 4.80 35.14
CA GLU A 105 -1.48 3.55 35.27
C GLU A 105 -1.45 2.90 33.90
N VAL A 106 -0.52 1.95 33.75
CA VAL A 106 -0.64 0.95 32.70
C VAL A 106 -1.94 0.21 32.97
N PRO A 107 -2.92 0.18 32.03
CA PRO A 107 -4.15 -0.56 32.23
C PRO A 107 -3.82 -2.02 32.52
N ARG A 108 -4.04 -2.46 33.76
CA ARG A 108 -3.88 -3.86 34.17
C ARG A 108 -5.26 -4.46 34.35
N GLY A 109 -5.62 -5.32 33.40
CA GLY A 109 -6.82 -6.13 33.48
C GLY A 109 -6.74 -7.23 32.43
N LEU A 110 -7.16 -8.44 32.79
CA LEU A 110 -7.49 -9.46 31.80
C LEU A 110 -8.68 -8.90 31.04
N GLY A 111 -8.47 -8.42 29.81
CA GLY A 111 -9.56 -7.90 28.98
C GLY A 111 -10.63 -8.97 28.86
N ARG A 112 -11.72 -8.84 29.63
CA ARG A 112 -12.88 -9.71 29.49
C ARG A 112 -13.48 -9.41 28.13
N LYS A 113 -13.29 -10.34 27.21
CA LYS A 113 -14.10 -10.45 26.00
C LYS A 113 -15.40 -11.13 26.42
N GLU A 114 -16.48 -10.37 26.47
CA GLU A 114 -17.83 -10.91 26.31
C GLU A 114 -18.19 -10.84 24.82
#